data_AF-A0AAV9C5N8-F1
#
_entry.id   AF-A0AAV9C5N8-F1
#
_cell.length_a   1.000
_cell.length_b   1.000
_cell.length_c   1.000
_cell.angle_alpha   90.00
_cell.angle_beta   90.00
_cell.angle_gamma   90.00
#
_symmetry.space_group_name_H-M   'P 1'
#
loop_
_entity.id
_entity.type
_entity.pdbx_description
1 polymer ?
#
loop_
_entity_poly.entity_id
_entity_poly.type
_entity_poly.pdbx_seq_one_letter_code
_entity_poly.pdbx_strand_id
1 'polypeptide(L)'
;MERSEAEVVEIEQNWERVDIVPKLCPEAVKRYGCDRRGRAVARSQDELILKAKRHIVALDWIIESNSKGKLRFVAPNGTVYGDLREVCKLVRDQEVPTESKTKRPQINLNWNPSSIEPKLCPEAVVAYARERRPKLRSKAVRHLVSLGWMIQCDGKRSLTGPPEQDARGSSSTEQEETSEECKGPFSDSSTERSEAEALEVEQNWERVVDIVPKLRPEDAKRYGSARRGHAVVRGQDKLILKAKRHIVALGWTIESNSEGKLRFIAPNGTIYDDLREVCKLVTEVPTESKRKGPKVKLNWKPSSIEPNPCPEAMVAYAREGRRKFRPKAAQHLASLGWMIECDGEKFRYQAPNGKMHCNLRQICRSLTGPPEQDARGSSSTEQEETSED
;
A
#
# COMPACT_ATOMS: atom_id res chain seq x y z
N MET A 1 35.12 13.38 45.91
CA MET A 1 34.83 13.56 44.47
C MET A 1 34.22 12.26 43.98
N GLU A 2 32.96 12.04 44.29
CA GLU A 2 32.24 10.83 43.91
C GLU A 2 31.68 11.02 42.50
N ARG A 3 32.15 10.21 41.54
CA ARG A 3 31.56 10.14 40.21
C ARG A 3 30.26 9.34 40.33
N SER A 4 29.13 10.01 40.18
CA SER A 4 27.82 9.39 40.01
C SER A 4 27.84 8.46 38.81
N GLU A 5 27.63 7.17 39.05
CA GLU A 5 27.44 6.15 38.01
C GLU A 5 26.15 6.48 37.25
N ALA A 6 26.29 6.83 35.97
CA ALA A 6 25.15 7.02 35.09
C ALA A 6 24.59 5.63 34.74
N GLU A 7 23.41 5.33 35.27
CA GLU A 7 22.64 4.14 34.95
C GLU A 7 22.28 4.14 33.46
N VAL A 8 22.99 3.32 32.69
CA VAL A 8 22.70 3.10 31.26
C VAL A 8 21.44 2.26 31.18
N VAL A 9 20.29 2.91 31.02
CA VAL A 9 19.03 2.23 30.72
C VAL A 9 19.16 1.60 29.33
N GLU A 10 19.41 0.30 29.28
CA GLU A 10 19.35 -0.48 28.06
C GLU A 10 17.91 -0.49 27.55
N ILE A 11 17.63 0.34 26.55
CA ILE A 11 16.34 0.33 25.87
C ILE A 11 16.27 -0.97 25.07
N GLU A 12 15.56 -1.96 25.60
CA GLU A 12 15.19 -3.18 24.87
C GLU A 12 14.53 -2.77 23.55
N GLN A 13 15.22 -3.04 22.44
CA GLN A 13 14.70 -2.73 21.13
C GLN A 13 13.60 -3.75 20.84
N ASN A 14 12.33 -3.32 20.87
CA ASN A 14 11.22 -4.18 20.50
C ASN A 14 11.27 -4.48 18.99
N TRP A 15 11.38 -5.76 18.65
CA TRP A 15 11.41 -6.27 17.27
C TRP A 15 10.12 -7.02 16.98
N GLU A 16 9.41 -6.61 15.93
CA GLU A 16 8.14 -7.19 15.51
C GLU A 16 8.31 -7.96 14.19
N ARG A 17 7.72 -9.16 14.11
CA ARG A 17 7.75 -9.96 12.88
C ARG A 17 6.98 -9.28 11.76
N VAL A 18 7.57 -9.28 10.56
CA VAL A 18 6.96 -8.71 9.37
C VAL A 18 6.21 -9.81 8.62
N ASP A 19 4.89 -9.67 8.55
CA ASP A 19 4.04 -10.60 7.79
C ASP A 19 4.25 -10.41 6.28
N ILE A 20 4.99 -11.33 5.66
CA ILE A 20 5.22 -11.39 4.22
C ILE A 20 4.76 -12.76 3.71
N VAL A 21 3.92 -12.76 2.69
CA VAL A 21 3.46 -14.00 2.03
C VAL A 21 4.66 -14.69 1.37
N PRO A 22 5.01 -15.94 1.75
CA PRO A 22 6.14 -16.65 1.17
C PRO A 22 5.92 -16.90 -0.34
N LYS A 23 6.97 -16.71 -1.15
CA LYS A 23 6.96 -17.06 -2.58
C LYS A 23 8.38 -17.36 -3.06
N LEU A 24 8.61 -18.56 -3.59
CA LEU A 24 9.90 -18.95 -4.14
C LEU A 24 10.23 -18.16 -5.42
N CYS A 25 11.29 -17.35 -5.36
CA CYS A 25 11.83 -16.56 -6.48
C CYS A 25 13.38 -16.51 -6.44
N PRO A 26 14.10 -17.61 -6.77
CA PRO A 26 15.57 -17.65 -6.68
C PRO A 26 16.26 -16.59 -7.56
N GLU A 27 15.69 -16.29 -8.74
CA GLU A 27 16.16 -15.22 -9.63
C GLU A 27 16.20 -13.84 -8.95
N ALA A 28 15.28 -13.57 -8.02
CA ALA A 28 15.27 -12.30 -7.30
C ALA A 28 16.43 -12.19 -6.31
N VAL A 29 16.76 -13.28 -5.62
CA VAL A 29 17.91 -13.37 -4.71
C VAL A 29 19.21 -13.20 -5.49
N LYS A 30 19.36 -13.91 -6.62
CA LYS A 30 20.53 -13.81 -7.50
C LYS A 30 20.73 -12.39 -8.02
N ARG A 31 19.68 -11.77 -8.59
CA ARG A 31 19.75 -10.39 -9.11
C ARG A 31 20.05 -9.38 -8.00
N TYR A 32 19.39 -9.49 -6.85
CA TYR A 32 19.59 -8.55 -5.74
C TYR A 32 20.98 -8.68 -5.10
N GLY A 33 21.48 -9.91 -4.93
CA GLY A 33 22.79 -10.19 -4.35
C GLY A 33 23.98 -9.76 -5.23
N CYS A 34 23.82 -9.80 -6.56
CA CYS A 34 24.90 -9.50 -7.52
C CYS A 34 25.07 -8.00 -7.85
N ASP A 35 24.05 -7.17 -7.68
CA ASP A 35 24.06 -5.80 -8.19
C ASP A 35 24.89 -4.82 -7.33
N ARG A 36 26.22 -4.86 -7.41
CA ARG A 36 27.11 -3.96 -6.64
C ARG A 36 26.96 -2.47 -6.98
N ARG A 37 26.23 -2.11 -8.04
CA ARG A 37 26.31 -0.75 -8.62
C ARG A 37 25.01 0.02 -8.70
N GLY A 38 23.91 -0.44 -8.10
CA GLY A 38 22.73 0.40 -7.84
C GLY A 38 22.21 1.22 -9.04
N ARG A 39 22.44 0.73 -10.27
CA ARG A 39 22.07 1.41 -11.51
C ARG A 39 20.76 0.89 -12.10
N ALA A 40 20.09 -0.02 -11.40
CA ALA A 40 18.71 -0.34 -11.70
C ALA A 40 17.83 0.86 -11.37
N VAL A 41 16.90 1.19 -12.28
CA VAL A 41 15.88 2.22 -12.09
C VAL A 41 15.17 1.99 -10.76
N ALA A 42 15.11 2.99 -9.88
CA ALA A 42 14.65 2.86 -8.48
C ALA A 42 13.33 2.08 -8.29
N ARG A 43 12.43 2.07 -9.29
CA ARG A 43 11.18 1.31 -9.27
C ARG A 43 11.35 -0.21 -9.35
N SER A 44 12.30 -0.71 -10.13
CA SER A 44 12.54 -2.16 -10.22
C SER A 44 13.24 -2.69 -8.97
N GLN A 45 13.90 -1.82 -8.20
CA GLN A 45 14.61 -2.21 -7.00
C GLN A 45 13.67 -2.56 -5.83
N ASP A 46 12.59 -1.79 -5.61
CA ASP A 46 11.62 -2.07 -4.54
C ASP A 46 10.89 -3.41 -4.79
N GLU A 47 10.51 -3.67 -6.04
CA GLU A 47 9.88 -4.93 -6.43
C GLU A 47 10.85 -6.11 -6.29
N LEU A 48 12.10 -5.93 -6.71
CA LEU A 48 13.16 -6.93 -6.56
C LEU A 48 13.45 -7.24 -5.08
N ILE A 49 13.50 -6.21 -4.22
CA ILE A 49 13.65 -6.35 -2.77
C ILE A 49 12.49 -7.17 -2.20
N LEU A 50 11.25 -6.86 -2.58
CA LEU A 50 10.08 -7.58 -2.08
C LEU A 50 10.11 -9.05 -2.54
N LYS A 51 10.43 -9.33 -3.81
CA LYS A 51 10.57 -10.70 -4.33
C LYS A 51 11.68 -11.47 -3.60
N ALA A 52 12.82 -10.83 -3.31
CA ALA A 52 13.90 -11.45 -2.53
C ALA A 52 13.45 -11.78 -1.10
N LYS A 53 12.76 -10.84 -0.42
CA LYS A 53 12.20 -11.08 0.93
C LYS A 53 11.19 -12.24 0.94
N ARG A 54 10.30 -12.30 -0.06
CA ARG A 54 9.32 -13.39 -0.19
C ARG A 54 9.99 -14.75 -0.37
N HIS A 55 11.10 -14.81 -1.12
CA HIS A 55 11.87 -16.05 -1.30
C HIS A 55 12.59 -16.44 -0.01
N ILE A 56 13.21 -15.49 0.68
CA ILE A 56 13.87 -15.73 1.99
C ILE A 56 12.88 -16.29 3.02
N VAL A 57 11.68 -15.72 3.13
CA VAL A 57 10.63 -16.25 4.01
C VAL A 57 10.14 -17.64 3.56
N ALA A 58 10.16 -17.93 2.25
CA ALA A 58 9.85 -19.26 1.74
C ALA A 58 10.93 -20.32 2.07
N LEU A 59 12.12 -19.89 2.48
CA LEU A 59 13.19 -20.73 3.02
C LEU A 59 13.18 -20.78 4.57
N ASP A 60 12.03 -20.47 5.18
CA ASP A 60 11.82 -20.45 6.65
C ASP A 60 12.64 -19.41 7.43
N TRP A 61 13.14 -18.37 6.77
CA TRP A 61 13.74 -17.24 7.48
C TRP A 61 12.68 -16.31 8.07
N ILE A 62 12.98 -15.71 9.22
CA ILE A 62 12.09 -14.75 9.89
C ILE A 62 12.61 -13.33 9.62
N ILE A 63 11.73 -12.44 9.19
CA ILE A 63 12.04 -11.01 8.99
C ILE A 63 11.41 -10.23 10.13
N GLU A 64 12.22 -9.47 10.84
CA GLU A 64 11.76 -8.62 11.94
C GLU A 64 12.08 -7.16 11.68
N SER A 65 11.25 -6.26 12.21
CA SER A 65 11.41 -4.82 12.09
C SER A 65 11.29 -4.14 13.46
N ASN A 66 12.05 -3.08 13.69
CA ASN A 66 11.93 -2.28 14.90
C ASN A 66 11.13 -0.98 14.67
N SER A 67 10.86 -0.24 15.74
CA SER A 67 10.16 1.06 15.69
C SER A 67 10.85 2.12 14.82
N LYS A 68 12.16 1.96 14.55
CA LYS A 68 12.95 2.83 13.66
C LYS A 68 12.91 2.38 12.20
N GLY A 69 12.17 1.31 11.88
CA GLY A 69 12.06 0.73 10.54
C GLY A 69 13.32 -0.02 10.08
N LYS A 70 14.27 -0.31 10.97
CA LYS A 70 15.41 -1.19 10.64
C LYS A 70 14.91 -2.63 10.57
N LEU A 71 15.45 -3.38 9.62
CA LEU A 71 15.14 -4.79 9.44
C LEU A 71 16.28 -5.66 9.98
N ARG A 72 15.92 -6.83 10.50
CA ARG A 72 16.85 -7.94 10.72
C ARG A 72 16.24 -9.23 10.20
N PHE A 73 17.11 -10.17 9.86
CA PHE A 73 16.76 -11.44 9.25
C PHE A 73 17.31 -12.55 10.14
N VAL A 74 16.45 -13.47 10.58
CA VAL A 74 16.83 -14.59 11.44
C VAL A 74 16.79 -15.86 10.61
N ALA A 75 17.95 -16.48 10.45
CA ALA A 75 18.11 -17.75 9.76
C ALA A 75 17.46 -18.90 10.55
N PRO A 76 17.15 -20.05 9.92
CA PRO A 76 16.57 -21.21 10.60
C PRO A 76 17.43 -21.75 11.76
N ASN A 77 18.74 -21.50 11.73
CA ASN A 77 19.68 -21.85 12.80
C ASN A 77 19.72 -20.80 13.95
N GLY A 78 18.91 -19.75 13.89
CA GLY A 78 18.86 -18.66 14.87
C GLY A 78 19.87 -17.52 14.64
N THR A 79 20.75 -17.61 13.64
CA THR A 79 21.72 -16.53 13.34
C THR A 79 20.99 -15.29 12.79
N VAL A 80 21.36 -14.12 13.31
CA VAL A 80 20.72 -12.84 12.97
C VAL A 80 21.60 -12.01 12.04
N TYR A 81 21.02 -11.51 10.96
CA TYR A 81 21.68 -10.67 9.95
C TYR A 81 20.99 -9.30 9.85
N GLY A 82 21.78 -8.23 9.72
CA GLY A 82 21.28 -6.86 9.63
C GLY A 82 21.00 -6.37 8.21
N ASP A 83 21.44 -7.11 7.19
CA ASP A 83 21.34 -6.71 5.78
C ASP A 83 20.75 -7.83 4.92
N LEU A 84 19.72 -7.49 4.14
CA LEU A 84 19.10 -8.37 3.15
C LEU A 84 20.12 -8.89 2.13
N ARG A 85 21.11 -8.08 1.76
CA ARG A 85 22.11 -8.45 0.76
C ARG A 85 23.06 -9.52 1.27
N GLU A 86 23.39 -9.52 2.55
CA GLU A 86 24.21 -10.56 3.17
C GLU A 86 23.47 -11.89 3.16
N VAL A 87 22.19 -11.87 3.55
CA VAL A 87 21.30 -13.03 3.47
C VAL A 87 21.18 -13.57 2.05
N CYS A 88 20.96 -12.70 1.06
CA CYS A 88 20.86 -13.14 -0.34
C CYS A 88 22.14 -13.80 -0.85
N LYS A 89 23.33 -13.36 -0.38
CA LYS A 89 24.60 -14.04 -0.74
C LYS A 89 24.67 -15.42 -0.12
N LEU A 90 24.34 -15.54 1.17
CA LEU A 90 24.35 -16.82 1.87
C LEU A 90 23.39 -17.83 1.26
N VAL A 91 22.15 -17.41 0.96
CA VAL A 91 21.16 -18.27 0.30
C VAL A 91 21.66 -18.73 -1.06
N ARG A 92 22.20 -17.80 -1.87
CA ARG A 92 22.75 -18.13 -3.19
C ARG A 92 23.94 -19.08 -3.11
N ASP A 93 24.78 -18.94 -2.09
CA ASP A 93 25.98 -19.76 -1.93
C ASP A 93 25.64 -21.16 -1.32
N GLN A 94 24.47 -21.31 -0.69
CA GLN A 94 23.89 -22.60 -0.28
C GLN A 94 23.19 -23.35 -1.42
N GLU A 95 22.74 -22.64 -2.45
CA GLU A 95 22.23 -23.22 -3.70
C GLU A 95 23.43 -23.65 -4.57
N VAL A 96 23.97 -24.87 -4.40
CA VAL A 96 24.67 -25.70 -5.42
C VAL A 96 25.28 -26.94 -4.73
N PRO A 97 25.18 -28.16 -5.31
CA PRO A 97 25.21 -28.43 -6.75
C PRO A 97 23.99 -29.19 -7.30
N THR A 98 23.35 -28.61 -8.31
CA THR A 98 22.51 -29.38 -9.24
C THR A 98 23.41 -30.23 -10.13
N GLU A 99 23.29 -31.54 -9.94
CA GLU A 99 24.02 -32.63 -10.60
C GLU A 99 24.06 -32.50 -12.14
N SER A 100 25.26 -32.29 -12.70
CA SER A 100 25.55 -32.67 -14.08
C SER A 100 25.62 -34.19 -14.19
N LYS A 101 24.83 -34.75 -15.11
CA LYS A 101 24.81 -36.16 -15.56
C LYS A 101 26.14 -36.91 -15.33
N THR A 102 26.23 -37.70 -14.26
CA THR A 102 26.98 -38.97 -14.19
C THR A 102 26.66 -39.65 -12.85
N LYS A 103 26.33 -40.95 -12.94
CA LYS A 103 26.09 -41.95 -11.89
C LYS A 103 26.19 -41.45 -10.43
N ARG A 104 25.02 -41.45 -9.76
CA ARG A 104 24.82 -41.25 -8.32
C ARG A 104 25.99 -41.77 -7.45
N PRO A 105 26.65 -40.91 -6.66
CA PRO A 105 27.17 -41.29 -5.37
C PRO A 105 26.10 -41.01 -4.30
N GLN A 106 25.75 -42.03 -3.52
CA GLN A 106 24.92 -41.86 -2.33
C GLN A 106 25.63 -40.93 -1.34
N ILE A 107 25.06 -39.75 -1.09
CA ILE A 107 25.39 -38.95 0.09
C ILE A 107 24.46 -39.40 1.21
N ASN A 108 25.04 -40.14 2.15
CA ASN A 108 24.38 -40.68 3.33
C ASN A 108 24.23 -39.55 4.36
N LEU A 109 23.10 -38.85 4.34
CA LEU A 109 22.68 -37.96 5.43
C LEU A 109 22.04 -38.83 6.51
N ASN A 110 22.82 -39.16 7.55
CA ASN A 110 22.32 -39.76 8.78
C ASN A 110 21.40 -38.77 9.52
N TRP A 111 20.14 -38.71 9.09
CA TRP A 111 19.03 -38.16 9.86
C TRP A 111 18.52 -39.27 10.78
N ASN A 112 18.69 -39.10 12.09
CA ASN A 112 18.20 -40.04 13.10
C ASN A 112 16.86 -39.51 13.67
N PRO A 113 15.68 -40.08 13.32
CA PRO A 113 14.38 -39.60 13.81
C PRO A 113 14.02 -40.15 15.20
N SER A 114 14.93 -40.83 15.90
CA SER A 114 14.58 -41.75 16.99
C SER A 114 14.38 -41.13 18.37
N SER A 115 14.09 -39.82 18.53
CA SER A 115 13.89 -39.25 19.89
C SER A 115 12.63 -38.40 20.11
N ILE A 116 11.73 -38.32 19.13
CA ILE A 116 10.44 -37.67 19.34
C ILE A 116 9.36 -38.68 19.02
N GLU A 117 8.89 -39.40 20.05
CA GLU A 117 7.63 -40.13 19.96
C GLU A 117 6.53 -39.12 19.58
N PRO A 118 5.92 -39.23 18.39
CA PRO A 118 4.82 -38.34 18.03
C PRO A 118 3.64 -38.65 18.95
N LYS A 119 3.40 -37.78 19.94
CA LYS A 119 2.15 -37.80 20.69
C LYS A 119 1.01 -37.58 19.72
N LEU A 120 0.30 -38.66 19.40
CA LEU A 120 -0.96 -38.64 18.68
C LEU A 120 -1.96 -37.84 19.55
N CYS A 121 -2.27 -36.61 19.15
CA CYS A 121 -3.29 -35.78 19.79
C CYS A 121 -4.47 -35.59 18.83
N PRO A 122 -5.34 -36.60 18.65
CA PRO A 122 -6.53 -36.47 17.81
C PRO A 122 -7.45 -35.34 18.27
N GLU A 123 -7.43 -35.00 19.57
CA GLU A 123 -8.19 -33.88 20.14
C GLU A 123 -7.78 -32.53 19.53
N ALA A 124 -6.52 -32.37 19.12
CA ALA A 124 -6.04 -31.13 18.51
C ALA A 124 -6.64 -30.89 17.12
N VAL A 125 -6.91 -31.95 16.35
CA VAL A 125 -7.58 -31.86 15.04
C VAL A 125 -9.05 -31.51 15.23
N VAL A 126 -9.74 -32.16 16.17
CA VAL A 126 -11.16 -31.88 16.49
C VAL A 126 -11.33 -30.45 17.03
N ALA A 127 -10.46 -30.02 17.94
CA ALA A 127 -10.48 -28.66 18.48
C ALA A 127 -10.20 -27.60 17.38
N TYR A 128 -9.25 -27.87 16.47
CA TYR A 128 -9.00 -26.99 15.34
C TYR A 128 -10.20 -26.90 14.38
N ALA A 129 -10.87 -28.03 14.10
CA ALA A 129 -12.07 -28.05 13.26
C ALA A 129 -13.22 -27.21 13.85
N ARG A 130 -13.40 -27.25 15.17
CA ARG A 130 -14.44 -26.50 15.89
C ARG A 130 -14.13 -25.01 16.06
N GLU A 131 -12.91 -24.67 16.48
CA GLU A 131 -12.59 -23.30 16.92
C GLU A 131 -11.83 -22.46 15.88
N ARG A 132 -11.20 -23.10 14.88
CA ARG A 132 -10.37 -22.46 13.83
C ARG A 132 -9.31 -21.47 14.36
N ARG A 133 -8.83 -21.68 15.58
CA ARG A 133 -7.81 -20.81 16.18
C ARG A 133 -6.42 -21.06 15.56
N PRO A 134 -5.65 -20.01 15.21
CA PRO A 134 -4.32 -20.16 14.60
C PRO A 134 -3.33 -20.99 15.45
N LYS A 135 -3.44 -20.90 16.78
CA LYS A 135 -2.59 -21.65 17.73
C LYS A 135 -2.80 -23.16 17.70
N LEU A 136 -3.96 -23.63 17.22
CA LEU A 136 -4.28 -25.05 17.08
C LEU A 136 -3.87 -25.62 15.72
N ARG A 137 -3.68 -24.75 14.71
CA ARG A 137 -3.32 -25.15 13.33
C ARG A 137 -2.03 -25.96 13.29
N SER A 138 -0.97 -25.51 13.96
CA SER A 138 0.33 -26.19 13.94
C SER A 138 0.32 -27.54 14.67
N LYS A 139 -0.61 -27.76 15.62
CA LYS A 139 -0.79 -29.05 16.29
C LYS A 139 -1.58 -30.03 15.40
N ALA A 140 -2.66 -29.54 14.79
CA ALA A 140 -3.47 -30.34 13.86
C ALA A 140 -2.67 -30.75 12.61
N VAL A 141 -1.89 -29.83 12.03
CA VAL A 141 -1.02 -30.10 10.87
C VAL A 141 0.02 -31.16 11.21
N ARG A 142 0.70 -31.06 12.36
CA ARG A 142 1.67 -32.08 12.80
C ARG A 142 1.04 -33.46 12.96
N HIS A 143 -0.17 -33.52 13.54
CA HIS A 143 -0.89 -34.79 13.68
C HIS A 143 -1.26 -35.39 12.31
N LEU A 144 -1.80 -34.60 11.38
CA LEU A 144 -2.15 -35.07 10.04
C LEU A 144 -0.92 -35.57 9.26
N VAL A 145 0.20 -34.84 9.33
CA VAL A 145 1.46 -35.28 8.71
C VAL A 145 1.98 -36.56 9.37
N SER A 146 1.86 -36.72 10.70
CA SER A 146 2.23 -37.97 11.38
C SER A 146 1.38 -39.17 10.97
N LEU A 147 0.16 -38.92 10.47
CA LEU A 147 -0.74 -39.94 9.90
C LEU A 147 -0.49 -40.18 8.40
N GLY A 148 0.57 -39.60 7.82
CA GLY A 148 0.92 -39.77 6.40
C GLY A 148 0.11 -38.89 5.45
N TRP A 149 -0.62 -37.89 5.94
CA TRP A 149 -1.36 -36.97 5.07
C TRP A 149 -0.41 -35.94 4.45
N MET A 150 -0.44 -35.85 3.12
CA MET A 150 0.27 -34.83 2.37
C MET A 150 -0.62 -33.58 2.28
N ILE A 151 -0.23 -32.50 2.94
CA ILE A 151 -1.02 -31.27 2.97
C ILE A 151 -0.62 -30.41 1.78
N GLN A 152 -1.35 -30.54 0.68
CA GLN A 152 -1.17 -29.70 -0.50
C GLN A 152 -1.84 -28.34 -0.26
N CYS A 153 -1.04 -27.27 -0.20
CA CYS A 153 -1.54 -25.91 0.03
C CYS A 153 -1.91 -25.25 -1.30
N ASP A 154 -2.85 -25.84 -2.02
CA ASP A 154 -3.46 -25.20 -3.16
C ASP A 154 -4.55 -24.27 -2.64
N GLY A 155 -4.70 -23.07 -3.21
CA GLY A 155 -5.69 -22.07 -2.77
C GLY A 155 -7.17 -22.51 -2.88
N LYS A 156 -7.44 -23.79 -3.12
CA LYS A 156 -8.75 -24.43 -3.17
C LYS A 156 -8.84 -25.45 -2.02
N ARG A 157 -9.88 -25.35 -1.19
CA ARG A 157 -10.09 -26.24 -0.05
C ARG A 157 -10.65 -27.59 -0.53
N SER A 158 -9.78 -28.58 -0.65
CA SER A 158 -10.18 -30.00 -0.65
C SER A 158 -9.10 -30.83 0.03
N LEU A 159 -9.49 -31.62 1.03
CA LEU A 159 -8.65 -32.64 1.64
C LEU A 159 -8.70 -33.87 0.73
N THR A 160 -7.59 -34.24 0.12
CA THR A 160 -7.46 -35.52 -0.60
C THR A 160 -6.94 -36.57 0.38
N GLY A 161 -7.62 -37.71 0.44
CA GLY A 161 -7.20 -38.87 1.22
C GLY A 161 -5.98 -39.57 0.61
N PRO A 162 -5.39 -40.55 1.33
CA PRO A 162 -4.26 -41.31 0.83
C PRO A 162 -4.63 -42.10 -0.45
N PRO A 163 -3.67 -42.28 -1.38
CA PRO A 163 -3.92 -43.04 -2.61
C PRO A 163 -4.15 -44.51 -2.29
N GLU A 164 -5.31 -45.00 -2.74
CA GLU A 164 -5.71 -46.40 -2.74
C GLU A 164 -4.80 -47.15 -3.73
N GLN A 165 -4.05 -48.13 -3.23
CA GLN A 165 -3.23 -49.01 -4.06
C GLN A 165 -4.15 -50.09 -4.64
N ASP A 166 -4.47 -49.98 -5.93
CA ASP A 166 -5.04 -51.08 -6.68
C ASP A 166 -4.24 -51.39 -7.95
N ALA A 167 -4.20 -52.69 -8.19
CA ALA A 167 -3.31 -53.40 -9.06
C ALA A 167 -3.92 -53.67 -10.45
N ARG A 168 -3.03 -54.01 -11.40
CA ARG A 168 -3.24 -54.79 -12.63
C ARG A 168 -4.03 -54.16 -13.77
N GLY A 169 -3.48 -54.32 -14.98
CA GLY A 169 -4.29 -54.49 -16.18
C GLY A 169 -3.66 -53.94 -17.47
N SER A 170 -2.77 -54.73 -18.08
CA SER A 170 -2.30 -54.59 -19.46
C SER A 170 -3.45 -54.57 -20.49
N SER A 171 -3.29 -53.87 -21.61
CA SER A 171 -3.74 -54.32 -22.95
C SER A 171 -3.37 -53.31 -24.04
N SER A 172 -2.66 -53.83 -25.04
CA SER A 172 -2.27 -53.22 -26.32
C SER A 172 -3.38 -53.38 -27.37
N THR A 173 -3.50 -52.43 -28.31
CA THR A 173 -3.95 -52.60 -29.73
C THR A 173 -3.67 -51.25 -30.43
N GLU A 174 -2.66 -51.08 -31.29
CA GLU A 174 -2.48 -51.48 -32.70
C GLU A 174 -3.55 -50.96 -33.69
N GLN A 175 -3.04 -50.48 -34.85
CA GLN A 175 -3.68 -50.17 -36.15
C GLN A 175 -4.39 -48.80 -36.28
N GLU A 176 -4.37 -48.08 -37.41
CA GLU A 176 -3.77 -48.26 -38.74
C GLU A 176 -3.74 -46.90 -39.49
N GLU A 177 -2.82 -46.75 -40.43
CA GLU A 177 -2.80 -45.69 -41.45
C GLU A 177 -3.93 -45.89 -42.47
N THR A 178 -4.57 -44.81 -42.93
CA THR A 178 -5.00 -44.70 -44.33
C THR A 178 -4.93 -43.25 -44.80
N SER A 179 -4.00 -43.01 -45.71
CA SER A 179 -3.97 -41.92 -46.69
C SER A 179 -5.16 -41.99 -47.63
N GLU A 180 -5.76 -40.85 -48.00
CA GLU A 180 -6.26 -40.70 -49.37
C GLU A 180 -6.34 -39.24 -49.80
N GLU A 181 -5.75 -39.05 -50.98
CA GLU A 181 -5.57 -37.84 -51.76
C GLU A 181 -6.80 -37.61 -52.64
N CYS A 182 -7.39 -36.41 -52.62
CA CYS A 182 -8.36 -35.98 -53.63
C CYS A 182 -8.07 -34.54 -54.06
N LYS A 183 -7.49 -34.41 -55.25
CA LYS A 183 -7.40 -33.17 -56.03
C LYS A 183 -8.69 -33.01 -56.84
N GLY A 184 -9.30 -31.84 -56.78
CA GLY A 184 -10.38 -31.43 -57.68
C GLY A 184 -10.74 -29.94 -57.50
N PRO A 185 -11.17 -29.23 -58.56
CA PRO A 185 -10.75 -27.85 -58.78
C PRO A 185 -11.81 -26.78 -58.49
N PHE A 186 -11.31 -25.55 -58.31
CA PHE A 186 -11.92 -24.24 -58.61
C PHE A 186 -13.42 -24.03 -58.29
N SER A 187 -13.68 -23.18 -57.30
CA SER A 187 -14.82 -22.26 -57.28
C SER A 187 -14.49 -21.04 -56.42
N ASP A 188 -14.29 -19.90 -57.09
CA ASP A 188 -14.27 -18.58 -56.48
C ASP A 188 -15.59 -18.33 -55.74
N SER A 189 -15.52 -18.16 -54.42
CA SER A 189 -16.53 -17.46 -53.64
C SER A 189 -15.81 -16.53 -52.67
N SER A 190 -15.86 -15.26 -53.03
CA SER A 190 -15.50 -14.16 -52.17
C SER A 190 -16.58 -13.99 -51.10
N THR A 191 -16.15 -13.48 -49.94
CA THR A 191 -17.01 -12.85 -48.92
C THR A 191 -17.75 -13.81 -47.99
N GLU A 192 -17.14 -14.08 -46.83
CA GLU A 192 -17.75 -14.34 -45.51
C GLU A 192 -16.79 -15.17 -44.64
N ARG A 193 -15.63 -14.61 -44.31
CA ARG A 193 -14.67 -15.25 -43.39
C ARG A 193 -13.94 -14.22 -42.55
N SER A 194 -14.66 -13.55 -41.64
CA SER A 194 -14.05 -12.79 -40.54
C SER A 194 -15.02 -12.37 -39.41
N GLU A 195 -16.02 -13.17 -39.03
CA GLU A 195 -16.90 -12.84 -37.88
C GLU A 195 -17.07 -13.96 -36.83
N ALA A 196 -16.58 -15.18 -37.06
CA ALA A 196 -16.82 -16.31 -36.15
C ALA A 196 -15.71 -16.58 -35.12
N GLU A 197 -14.60 -15.83 -35.14
CA GLU A 197 -13.44 -16.05 -34.24
C GLU A 197 -13.21 -14.87 -33.26
N ALA A 198 -14.24 -14.04 -33.08
CA ALA A 198 -14.33 -13.08 -31.96
C ALA A 198 -15.14 -13.67 -30.79
N LEU A 199 -15.17 -15.00 -30.66
CA LEU A 199 -15.68 -15.70 -29.49
C LEU A 199 -14.76 -15.43 -28.31
N GLU A 200 -15.11 -14.37 -27.58
CA GLU A 200 -15.01 -14.25 -26.13
C GLU A 200 -13.78 -14.95 -25.54
N VAL A 201 -12.62 -14.31 -25.70
CA VAL A 201 -11.58 -14.41 -24.67
C VAL A 201 -12.20 -13.80 -23.42
N GLU A 202 -12.91 -14.62 -22.63
CA GLU A 202 -13.26 -14.31 -21.25
C GLU A 202 -11.95 -13.98 -20.56
N GLN A 203 -11.64 -12.68 -20.49
CA GLN A 203 -10.41 -12.21 -19.88
C GLN A 203 -10.45 -12.70 -18.44
N ASN A 204 -9.53 -13.59 -18.07
CA ASN A 204 -9.48 -14.14 -16.73
C ASN A 204 -9.18 -13.01 -15.74
N TRP A 205 -10.21 -12.54 -15.03
CA TRP A 205 -10.11 -11.50 -14.02
C TRP A 205 -9.97 -12.14 -12.64
N GLU A 206 -8.87 -11.86 -11.95
CA GLU A 206 -8.59 -12.39 -10.62
C GLU A 206 -8.76 -11.31 -9.54
N ARG A 207 -9.38 -11.68 -8.41
CA ARG A 207 -9.55 -10.78 -7.28
C ARG A 207 -8.21 -10.46 -6.61
N VAL A 208 -7.93 -9.17 -6.41
CA VAL A 208 -6.73 -8.70 -5.72
C VAL A 208 -6.90 -8.83 -4.20
N VAL A 209 -6.33 -9.89 -3.62
CA VAL A 209 -6.49 -10.23 -2.18
C VAL A 209 -5.50 -9.53 -1.24
N ASP A 210 -4.42 -8.95 -1.76
CA ASP A 210 -3.31 -8.42 -0.95
C ASP A 210 -3.53 -6.99 -0.40
N ILE A 211 -4.72 -6.41 -0.59
CA ILE A 211 -5.00 -5.02 -0.18
C ILE A 211 -5.71 -5.00 1.17
N VAL A 212 -4.94 -4.72 2.23
CA VAL A 212 -5.49 -4.55 3.59
C VAL A 212 -6.43 -3.33 3.62
N PRO A 213 -7.74 -3.50 3.92
CA PRO A 213 -8.71 -2.42 3.94
C PRO A 213 -8.33 -1.35 4.97
N LYS A 214 -8.41 -0.07 4.59
CA LYS A 214 -8.17 1.06 5.51
C LYS A 214 -8.97 2.30 5.11
N LEU A 215 -9.91 2.72 5.96
CA LEU A 215 -10.78 3.87 5.69
C LEU A 215 -9.99 5.19 5.76
N ARG A 216 -9.80 5.85 4.60
CA ARG A 216 -9.12 7.15 4.47
C ARG A 216 -9.70 8.00 3.32
N PRO A 217 -10.81 8.72 3.56
CA PRO A 217 -11.48 9.50 2.52
C PRO A 217 -10.60 10.60 1.90
N GLU A 218 -9.70 11.20 2.69
CA GLU A 218 -8.78 12.24 2.21
C GLU A 218 -7.80 11.73 1.15
N ASP A 219 -7.37 10.47 1.24
CA ASP A 219 -6.44 9.89 0.27
C ASP A 219 -7.14 9.66 -1.09
N ALA A 220 -8.41 9.22 -1.08
CA ALA A 220 -9.22 9.06 -2.29
C ALA A 220 -9.58 10.41 -2.92
N LYS A 221 -9.95 11.41 -2.11
CA LYS A 221 -10.19 12.79 -2.59
C LYS A 221 -8.96 13.38 -3.24
N ARG A 222 -7.80 13.26 -2.57
CA ARG A 222 -6.53 13.76 -3.10
C ARG A 222 -6.15 13.09 -4.42
N TYR A 223 -6.42 11.79 -4.56
CA TYR A 223 -6.20 11.07 -5.82
C TYR A 223 -7.19 11.51 -6.91
N GLY A 224 -8.49 11.55 -6.59
CA GLY A 224 -9.56 11.98 -7.49
C GLY A 224 -9.32 13.38 -8.06
N SER A 225 -8.78 14.32 -7.27
CA SER A 225 -8.50 15.69 -7.70
C SER A 225 -7.17 15.88 -8.46
N ALA A 226 -6.26 14.91 -8.49
CA ALA A 226 -4.92 15.06 -9.11
C ALA A 226 -4.96 15.08 -10.66
N ARG A 227 -4.68 16.23 -11.32
CA ARG A 227 -4.75 16.40 -12.79
C ARG A 227 -3.98 15.32 -13.56
N ARG A 228 -4.60 14.77 -14.63
CA ARG A 228 -3.89 13.95 -15.64
C ARG A 228 -2.78 14.81 -16.25
N GLY A 229 -1.54 14.35 -16.20
CA GLY A 229 -0.42 15.01 -16.88
C GLY A 229 0.56 15.78 -16.00
N HIS A 230 0.34 15.94 -14.70
CA HIS A 230 1.42 16.46 -13.84
C HIS A 230 2.45 15.36 -13.56
N ALA A 231 3.60 15.52 -14.23
CA ALA A 231 4.85 14.76 -14.14
C ALA A 231 4.89 13.82 -12.95
N VAL A 232 4.79 12.51 -13.22
CA VAL A 232 5.17 11.36 -12.39
C VAL A 232 5.75 11.76 -11.04
N VAL A 233 4.89 12.26 -10.15
CA VAL A 233 5.36 12.81 -8.88
C VAL A 233 5.78 11.60 -8.06
N ARG A 234 7.03 11.56 -7.62
CA ARG A 234 7.53 10.55 -6.68
C ARG A 234 6.50 10.41 -5.54
N GLY A 235 5.87 9.24 -5.46
CA GLY A 235 4.83 8.95 -4.45
C GLY A 235 3.40 8.76 -4.95
N GLN A 236 3.12 8.86 -6.26
CA GLN A 236 1.80 8.49 -6.81
C GLN A 236 1.42 7.04 -6.46
N ASP A 237 2.36 6.09 -6.51
CA ASP A 237 2.10 4.68 -6.17
C ASP A 237 1.59 4.52 -4.74
N LYS A 238 2.13 5.30 -3.79
CA LYS A 238 1.67 5.33 -2.40
C LYS A 238 0.27 5.90 -2.28
N LEU A 239 -0.06 6.93 -3.06
CA LEU A 239 -1.39 7.53 -3.07
C LEU A 239 -2.42 6.60 -3.71
N ILE A 240 -2.07 5.95 -4.82
CA ILE A 240 -2.87 4.92 -5.50
C ILE A 240 -3.19 3.79 -4.52
N LEU A 241 -2.17 3.25 -3.83
CA LEU A 241 -2.39 2.17 -2.87
C LEU A 241 -3.30 2.61 -1.71
N LYS A 242 -3.12 3.83 -1.19
CA LYS A 242 -4.00 4.37 -0.14
C LYS A 242 -5.44 4.54 -0.61
N ALA A 243 -5.65 5.04 -1.84
CA ALA A 243 -6.98 5.14 -2.45
C ALA A 243 -7.63 3.77 -2.61
N LYS A 244 -6.90 2.77 -3.14
CA LYS A 244 -7.37 1.38 -3.24
C LYS A 244 -7.77 0.80 -1.88
N ARG A 245 -6.95 1.00 -0.84
CA ARG A 245 -7.29 0.55 0.53
C ARG A 245 -8.57 1.19 1.06
N HIS A 246 -8.83 2.46 0.73
CA HIS A 246 -10.08 3.12 1.10
C HIS A 246 -11.28 2.53 0.37
N ILE A 247 -11.16 2.30 -0.94
CA ILE A 247 -12.20 1.71 -1.79
C ILE A 247 -12.57 0.30 -1.29
N VAL A 248 -11.57 -0.56 -1.02
CA VAL A 248 -11.82 -1.89 -0.44
C VAL A 248 -12.48 -1.78 0.94
N ALA A 249 -12.10 -0.79 1.77
CA ALA A 249 -12.74 -0.56 3.06
C ALA A 249 -14.21 -0.14 2.97
N LEU A 250 -14.66 0.34 1.81
CA LEU A 250 -16.06 0.64 1.53
C LEU A 250 -16.83 -0.55 0.93
N GLY A 251 -16.20 -1.73 0.85
CA GLY A 251 -16.82 -2.95 0.34
C GLY A 251 -16.72 -3.15 -1.17
N TRP A 252 -15.91 -2.34 -1.86
CA TRP A 252 -15.66 -2.54 -3.29
C TRP A 252 -14.69 -3.71 -3.52
N THR A 253 -14.88 -4.43 -4.62
CA THR A 253 -13.96 -5.48 -5.07
C THR A 253 -13.03 -4.92 -6.14
N ILE A 254 -11.75 -5.27 -6.07
CA ILE A 254 -10.75 -4.91 -7.09
C ILE A 254 -10.28 -6.19 -7.76
N GLU A 255 -10.33 -6.22 -9.08
CA GLU A 255 -9.86 -7.34 -9.88
C GLU A 255 -8.78 -6.88 -10.86
N SER A 256 -7.89 -7.81 -11.21
CA SER A 256 -6.82 -7.60 -12.18
C SER A 256 -6.81 -8.71 -13.21
N ASN A 257 -6.55 -8.38 -14.48
CA ASN A 257 -6.33 -9.38 -15.53
C ASN A 257 -4.82 -9.69 -15.69
N SER A 258 -4.50 -10.62 -16.60
CA SER A 258 -3.12 -11.00 -16.94
C SER A 258 -2.28 -9.85 -17.52
N GLU A 259 -2.92 -8.83 -18.11
CA GLU A 259 -2.26 -7.62 -18.62
C GLU A 259 -1.96 -6.58 -17.52
N GLY A 260 -2.42 -6.83 -16.29
CA GLY A 260 -2.30 -5.89 -15.17
C GLY A 260 -3.28 -4.71 -15.23
N LYS A 261 -4.27 -4.75 -16.12
CA LYS A 261 -5.41 -3.83 -16.09
C LYS A 261 -6.25 -4.12 -14.86
N LEU A 262 -6.85 -3.07 -14.30
CA LEU A 262 -7.65 -3.15 -13.09
C LEU A 262 -9.08 -2.76 -13.40
N ARG A 263 -10.01 -3.51 -12.82
CA ARG A 263 -11.42 -3.10 -12.73
C ARG A 263 -11.87 -3.08 -11.28
N PHE A 264 -12.84 -2.24 -11.02
CA PHE A 264 -13.37 -1.95 -9.70
C PHE A 264 -14.87 -2.23 -9.72
N ILE A 265 -15.32 -3.13 -8.85
CA ILE A 265 -16.72 -3.57 -8.78
C ILE A 265 -17.33 -2.96 -7.53
N ALA A 266 -18.30 -2.08 -7.74
CA ALA A 266 -19.06 -1.43 -6.67
C ALA A 266 -19.97 -2.45 -5.94
N PRO A 267 -20.41 -2.16 -4.71
CA PRO A 267 -21.31 -3.06 -3.96
C PRO A 267 -22.64 -3.37 -4.65
N ASN A 268 -23.09 -2.53 -5.57
CA ASN A 268 -24.27 -2.73 -6.40
C ASN A 268 -23.99 -3.56 -7.68
N GLY A 269 -22.75 -4.02 -7.88
CA GLY A 269 -22.33 -4.78 -9.06
C GLY A 269 -21.85 -3.93 -10.24
N THR A 270 -21.93 -2.60 -10.19
CA THR A 270 -21.44 -1.73 -11.29
C THR A 270 -19.91 -1.81 -11.41
N ILE A 271 -19.42 -1.96 -12.63
CA ILE A 271 -17.99 -2.13 -12.94
C ILE A 271 -17.42 -0.81 -13.47
N TYR A 272 -16.22 -0.46 -13.01
CA TYR A 272 -15.48 0.74 -13.42
C TYR A 272 -14.03 0.35 -13.73
N ASP A 273 -13.45 0.95 -14.77
CA ASP A 273 -12.06 0.65 -15.19
C ASP A 273 -11.06 1.77 -14.82
N ASP A 274 -11.54 2.95 -14.38
CA ASP A 274 -10.69 4.06 -13.93
C ASP A 274 -10.81 4.26 -12.41
N LEU A 275 -9.71 4.01 -11.69
CA LEU A 275 -9.60 4.28 -10.24
C LEU A 275 -10.01 5.71 -9.89
N ARG A 276 -9.77 6.67 -10.79
CA ARG A 276 -10.07 8.08 -10.56
C ARG A 276 -11.57 8.35 -10.60
N GLU A 277 -12.30 7.69 -11.49
CA GLU A 277 -13.76 7.75 -11.56
C GLU A 277 -14.36 7.17 -10.28
N VAL A 278 -13.87 6.00 -9.85
CA VAL A 278 -14.27 5.39 -8.57
C VAL A 278 -13.98 6.31 -7.39
N CYS A 279 -12.78 6.92 -7.35
CA CYS A 279 -12.45 7.89 -6.30
C CYS A 279 -13.39 9.08 -6.29
N LYS A 280 -13.73 9.63 -7.47
CA LYS A 280 -14.70 10.73 -7.58
C LYS A 280 -16.04 10.28 -7.05
N LEU A 281 -16.59 9.17 -7.53
CA LEU A 281 -17.87 8.62 -7.07
C LEU A 281 -17.88 8.41 -5.56
N VAL A 282 -16.88 7.75 -5.00
CA VAL A 282 -16.77 7.53 -3.55
C VAL A 282 -16.69 8.84 -2.76
N THR A 283 -16.14 9.91 -3.35
CA THR A 283 -16.03 11.23 -2.70
C THR A 283 -17.21 12.16 -2.98
N GLU A 284 -17.94 11.93 -4.07
CA GLU A 284 -19.06 12.72 -4.58
C GLU A 284 -20.39 12.15 -4.14
N VAL A 285 -20.47 10.84 -3.89
CA VAL A 285 -21.58 10.22 -3.18
C VAL A 285 -21.77 11.08 -1.94
N PRO A 286 -22.87 11.85 -1.89
CA PRO A 286 -23.23 12.52 -0.67
C PRO A 286 -23.24 11.37 0.31
N THR A 287 -22.45 11.49 1.36
CA THR A 287 -22.60 10.61 2.50
C THR A 287 -24.02 10.87 3.00
N GLU A 288 -25.02 10.25 2.38
CA GLU A 288 -26.40 10.15 2.85
C GLU A 288 -26.44 9.19 4.05
N SER A 289 -25.35 8.45 4.25
CA SER A 289 -24.91 7.88 5.52
C SER A 289 -24.05 8.82 6.39
N LYS A 290 -24.11 10.14 6.16
CA LYS A 290 -24.40 11.03 7.29
C LYS A 290 -25.76 10.58 7.78
N ARG A 291 -25.75 9.51 8.60
CA ARG A 291 -26.59 9.52 9.79
C ARG A 291 -26.55 10.96 10.26
N LYS A 292 -27.73 11.56 10.40
CA LYS A 292 -27.93 12.62 11.36
C LYS A 292 -27.50 12.02 12.71
N GLY A 293 -26.19 11.88 12.93
CA GLY A 293 -25.65 12.16 14.24
C GLY A 293 -26.28 13.49 14.61
N PRO A 294 -26.89 13.60 15.80
CA PRO A 294 -27.66 14.77 16.18
C PRO A 294 -26.86 15.98 15.73
N LYS A 295 -27.48 16.88 14.94
CA LYS A 295 -26.83 18.12 14.52
C LYS A 295 -26.21 18.66 15.79
N VAL A 296 -24.89 18.50 15.96
CA VAL A 296 -24.21 19.01 17.13
C VAL A 296 -24.34 20.49 16.88
N LYS A 297 -25.30 21.10 17.57
CA LYS A 297 -25.50 22.53 17.57
C LYS A 297 -24.16 23.03 18.10
N LEU A 298 -23.28 23.41 17.18
CA LEU A 298 -22.00 24.01 17.50
C LEU A 298 -22.35 25.20 18.36
N ASN A 299 -21.96 25.13 19.63
CA ASN A 299 -22.34 26.12 20.62
C ASN A 299 -21.31 27.25 20.53
N TRP A 300 -21.43 28.05 19.47
CA TRP A 300 -20.58 29.19 19.24
C TRP A 300 -20.75 30.18 20.39
N LYS A 301 -19.65 30.42 21.10
CA LYS A 301 -19.62 31.40 22.18
C LYS A 301 -18.75 32.58 21.75
N PRO A 302 -19.13 33.82 22.09
CA PRO A 302 -18.25 34.97 21.97
C PRO A 302 -16.92 34.66 22.66
N SER A 303 -15.82 34.89 21.95
CA SER A 303 -14.48 34.69 22.49
C SER A 303 -14.13 35.89 23.37
N SER A 304 -13.61 35.64 24.58
CA SER A 304 -13.22 36.67 25.55
C SER A 304 -11.87 37.31 25.19
N ILE A 305 -11.66 37.64 23.92
CA ILE A 305 -10.41 38.22 23.43
C ILE A 305 -10.42 39.72 23.74
N GLU A 306 -9.51 40.15 24.60
CA GLU A 306 -9.33 41.57 24.89
C GLU A 306 -8.85 42.32 23.63
N PRO A 307 -9.56 43.38 23.20
CA PRO A 307 -9.16 44.19 22.07
C PRO A 307 -7.76 44.80 22.28
N ASN A 308 -6.86 44.61 21.32
CA ASN A 308 -5.53 45.22 21.35
C ASN A 308 -5.10 45.62 19.92
N PRO A 309 -4.96 46.93 19.63
CA PRO A 309 -4.59 47.40 18.30
C PRO A 309 -3.13 47.05 17.97
N CYS A 310 -2.93 45.99 17.18
CA CYS A 310 -1.61 45.61 16.65
C CYS A 310 -1.65 45.35 15.12
N PRO A 311 -1.56 46.39 14.27
CA PRO A 311 -1.63 46.23 12.81
C PRO A 311 -0.47 45.39 12.25
N GLU A 312 0.72 45.45 12.87
CA GLU A 312 1.88 44.65 12.47
C GLU A 312 1.60 43.14 12.55
N ALA A 313 0.85 42.68 13.57
CA ALA A 313 0.51 41.28 13.72
C ALA A 313 -0.40 40.79 12.59
N MET A 314 -1.28 41.65 12.06
CA MET A 314 -2.13 41.32 10.90
C MET A 314 -1.28 41.11 9.64
N VAL A 315 -0.34 42.01 9.37
CA VAL A 315 0.58 41.92 8.23
C VAL A 315 1.45 40.66 8.34
N ALA A 316 2.04 40.44 9.52
CA ALA A 316 2.87 39.27 9.78
C ALA A 316 2.07 37.95 9.62
N TYR A 317 0.82 37.91 10.12
CA TYR A 317 -0.03 36.73 10.00
C TYR A 317 -0.52 36.50 8.55
N ALA A 318 -0.88 37.56 7.82
CA ALA A 318 -1.29 37.48 6.41
C ALA A 318 -0.17 36.86 5.55
N ARG A 319 1.06 37.35 5.74
CA ARG A 319 2.26 36.91 5.03
C ARG A 319 2.65 35.49 5.42
N GLU A 320 2.91 35.24 6.70
CA GLU A 320 3.57 34.01 7.14
C GLU A 320 2.60 32.89 7.57
N GLY A 321 1.37 33.22 7.96
CA GLY A 321 0.38 32.24 8.45
C GLY A 321 0.79 31.48 9.71
N ARG A 322 1.78 31.96 10.46
CA ARG A 322 2.28 31.27 11.66
C ARG A 322 1.30 31.40 12.83
N ARG A 323 1.10 30.30 13.56
CA ARG A 323 0.19 30.24 14.73
C ARG A 323 0.49 31.27 15.82
N LYS A 324 1.77 31.65 16.01
CA LYS A 324 2.20 32.63 17.02
C LYS A 324 1.60 34.04 16.84
N PHE A 325 1.26 34.43 15.61
CA PHE A 325 0.64 35.75 15.34
C PHE A 325 -0.89 35.71 15.39
N ARG A 326 -1.49 34.52 15.46
CA ARG A 326 -2.95 34.34 15.45
C ARG A 326 -3.64 35.09 16.60
N PRO A 327 -3.19 35.01 17.87
CA PRO A 327 -3.86 35.71 18.97
C PRO A 327 -3.81 37.23 18.80
N LYS A 328 -2.63 37.78 18.47
CA LYS A 328 -2.45 39.23 18.27
C LYS A 328 -3.25 39.76 17.08
N ALA A 329 -3.33 39.01 15.98
CA ALA A 329 -4.18 39.36 14.84
C ALA A 329 -5.67 39.34 15.22
N ALA A 330 -6.11 38.35 16.01
CA ALA A 330 -7.48 38.30 16.52
C ALA A 330 -7.79 39.46 17.48
N GLN A 331 -6.86 39.82 18.38
CA GLN A 331 -6.99 40.98 19.26
C GLN A 331 -7.10 42.29 18.46
N HIS A 332 -6.34 42.43 17.37
CA HIS A 332 -6.46 43.59 16.50
C HIS A 332 -7.81 43.62 15.77
N LEU A 333 -8.30 42.49 15.26
CA LEU A 333 -9.65 42.42 14.70
C LEU A 333 -10.73 42.81 15.71
N ALA A 334 -10.63 42.34 16.96
CA ALA A 334 -11.54 42.76 18.03
C ALA A 334 -11.46 44.28 18.26
N SER A 335 -10.28 44.89 18.19
CA SER A 335 -10.12 46.36 18.28
C SER A 335 -10.74 47.12 17.11
N LEU A 336 -10.90 46.48 15.95
CA LEU A 336 -11.62 47.01 14.78
C LEU A 336 -13.13 46.72 14.83
N GLY A 337 -13.65 46.21 15.95
CA GLY A 337 -15.08 45.91 16.12
C GLY A 337 -15.54 44.60 15.49
N TRP A 338 -14.62 43.68 15.15
CA TRP A 338 -15.02 42.35 14.70
C TRP A 338 -15.48 41.49 15.87
N MET A 339 -16.61 40.79 15.69
CA MET A 339 -17.05 39.77 16.64
C MET A 339 -16.35 38.45 16.35
N ILE A 340 -15.68 37.88 17.35
CA ILE A 340 -14.96 36.62 17.22
C ILE A 340 -15.65 35.58 18.08
N GLU A 341 -16.11 34.50 17.47
CA GLU A 341 -16.75 33.41 18.20
C GLU A 341 -15.92 32.13 18.03
N CYS A 342 -15.87 31.33 19.10
CA CYS A 342 -15.16 30.07 19.11
C CYS A 342 -16.09 28.90 19.49
N ASP A 343 -15.76 27.73 18.95
CA ASP A 343 -16.31 26.44 19.37
C ASP A 343 -15.15 25.43 19.41
N GLY A 344 -14.58 25.25 20.60
CA GLY A 344 -13.34 24.51 20.79
C GLY A 344 -12.18 25.11 20.01
N GLU A 345 -11.64 24.38 19.04
CA GLU A 345 -10.50 24.81 18.21
C GLU A 345 -10.90 25.63 16.97
N LYS A 346 -12.20 25.73 16.70
CA LYS A 346 -12.74 26.43 15.52
C LYS A 346 -13.12 27.85 15.87
N PHE A 347 -12.84 28.77 14.95
CA PHE A 347 -13.11 30.19 15.10
C PHE A 347 -13.87 30.69 13.89
N ARG A 348 -14.82 31.59 14.13
CA ARG A 348 -15.50 32.37 13.09
C ARG A 348 -15.45 33.85 13.46
N TYR A 349 -15.45 34.69 12.43
CA TYR A 349 -15.23 36.13 12.56
C TYR A 349 -16.37 36.83 11.83
N GLN A 350 -17.09 37.70 12.52
CA GLN A 350 -18.13 38.54 11.94
C GLN A 350 -17.60 39.96 11.78
N ALA A 351 -17.61 40.46 10.55
CA ALA A 351 -17.25 41.82 10.24
C ALA A 351 -18.32 42.79 10.79
N PRO A 352 -17.98 44.07 11.02
CA PRO A 352 -18.94 45.09 11.45
C PRO A 352 -20.16 45.25 10.51
N ASN A 353 -20.01 44.88 9.23
CA ASN A 353 -21.11 44.85 8.25
C ASN A 353 -21.98 43.57 8.31
N GLY A 354 -21.78 42.72 9.31
CA GLY A 354 -22.51 41.46 9.51
C GLY A 354 -22.00 40.27 8.69
N LYS A 355 -21.03 40.45 7.78
CA LYS A 355 -20.50 39.34 6.97
C LYS A 355 -19.67 38.37 7.81
N MET A 356 -19.92 37.07 7.62
CA MET A 356 -19.23 36.00 8.35
C MET A 356 -18.05 35.43 7.56
N HIS A 357 -16.94 35.22 8.23
CA HIS A 357 -15.71 34.65 7.69
C HIS A 357 -15.19 33.52 8.60
N CYS A 358 -14.68 32.44 7.99
CA CYS A 358 -14.15 31.28 8.73
C CYS A 358 -12.61 31.17 8.69
N ASN A 359 -11.94 32.07 7.97
CA ASN A 359 -10.49 32.03 7.77
C ASN A 359 -9.85 33.37 8.11
N LEU A 360 -9.17 33.43 9.26
CA LEU A 360 -8.48 34.64 9.71
C LEU A 360 -7.46 35.15 8.69
N ARG A 361 -6.72 34.26 8.02
CA ARG A 361 -5.68 34.68 7.07
C ARG A 361 -6.27 35.38 5.86
N GLN A 362 -7.46 34.97 5.43
CA GLN A 362 -8.17 35.63 4.33
C GLN A 362 -8.61 37.04 4.74
N ILE A 363 -9.14 37.20 5.96
CA ILE A 363 -9.52 38.51 6.52
C ILE A 363 -8.28 39.43 6.61
N CYS A 364 -7.17 38.92 7.14
CA CYS A 364 -5.94 39.70 7.24
C CYS A 364 -5.48 40.18 5.85
N ARG A 365 -5.47 39.31 4.84
CA ARG A 365 -5.08 39.69 3.47
C ARG A 365 -6.00 40.74 2.85
N SER A 366 -7.32 40.65 3.08
CA SER A 366 -8.25 41.67 2.56
C SER A 366 -8.08 43.02 3.24
N LEU A 367 -7.70 43.05 4.53
CA LEU A 367 -7.54 44.28 5.29
C LEU A 367 -6.16 44.92 5.10
N THR A 368 -5.12 44.14 4.82
CA THR A 368 -3.76 44.68 4.62
C THR A 368 -3.48 45.13 3.18
N GLY A 369 -4.45 44.95 2.27
CA GLY A 369 -4.25 45.17 0.83
C GLY A 369 -3.19 44.25 0.21
N PRO A 370 -3.00 44.31 -1.12
CA PRO A 370 -1.73 43.89 -1.70
C PRO A 370 -0.62 44.75 -1.06
N PRO A 371 0.56 44.18 -0.74
CA PRO A 371 1.69 45.01 -0.34
C PRO A 371 1.89 46.01 -1.46
N GLU A 372 1.71 47.29 -1.17
CA GLU A 372 1.96 48.39 -2.08
C GLU A 372 3.40 48.17 -2.55
N GLN A 373 3.55 47.63 -3.76
CA GLN A 373 4.86 47.47 -4.35
C GLN A 373 5.27 48.89 -4.66
N ASP A 374 6.16 49.42 -3.82
CA ASP A 374 6.76 50.73 -3.95
C ASP A 374 6.89 51.06 -5.43
N ALA A 375 6.15 52.08 -5.85
CA ALA A 375 6.29 52.73 -7.13
C ALA A 375 7.72 53.31 -7.22
N ARG A 376 8.70 52.43 -7.46
CA ARG A 376 10.03 52.81 -7.89
C ARG A 376 9.89 53.30 -9.34
N GLY A 377 9.94 54.62 -9.48
CA GLY A 377 10.30 55.25 -10.74
C GLY A 377 9.13 55.87 -11.48
N SER A 378 8.51 56.88 -10.88
CA SER A 378 8.10 58.04 -11.66
C SER A 378 8.86 59.22 -11.08
N SER A 379 10.14 59.33 -11.46
CA SER A 379 10.89 60.56 -11.26
C SER A 379 10.23 61.61 -12.13
N SER A 380 9.52 62.54 -11.51
CA SER A 380 9.19 63.81 -12.10
C SER A 380 10.50 64.48 -12.52
N THR A 381 10.76 64.52 -13.81
CA THR A 381 11.80 65.36 -14.40
C THR A 381 11.32 66.79 -14.23
N GLU A 382 11.73 67.46 -13.16
CA GLU A 382 11.69 68.92 -13.08
C GLU A 382 12.69 69.44 -14.12
N GLN A 383 12.16 69.95 -15.24
CA GLN A 383 12.90 70.80 -16.16
C GLN A 383 13.02 72.16 -15.51
N GLU A 384 14.21 72.47 -15.00
CA GLU A 384 14.60 73.81 -14.59
C GLU A 384 15.02 74.58 -15.85
N GLU A 385 14.13 75.43 -16.34
CA GLU A 385 14.42 76.45 -17.36
C GLU A 385 15.35 77.50 -16.74
N THR A 386 16.62 77.54 -17.14
CA THR A 386 17.48 78.71 -16.96
C THR A 386 17.52 79.52 -18.25
N SER A 387 16.73 80.58 -18.25
CA SER A 387 16.75 81.73 -19.14
C SER A 387 17.94 82.66 -18.84
N GLU A 388 18.61 83.11 -19.91
CA GLU A 388 19.15 84.45 -20.18
C GLU A 388 19.83 85.25 -19.05
N ASP A 389 21.14 85.55 -19.19
CA ASP A 389 21.66 86.81 -19.77
C ASP A 389 23.19 86.78 -19.93
#